data_AF-A0A238BKP1-F1
#
_entry.id   AF-A0A238BKP1-F1
#
_cell.length_a   1.000
_cell.length_b   1.000
_cell.length_c   1.000
_cell.angle_alpha   90.00
_cell.angle_beta   90.00
_cell.angle_gamma   90.00
#
_symmetry.space_group_name_H-M   'P 1'
#
loop_
_entity.id
_entity.type
_entity.pdbx_description
1 polymer ?
#
loop_
_entity_poly.entity_id
_entity_poly.type
_entity_poly.pdbx_seq_one_letter_code
_entity_poly.pdbx_strand_id
1 'polypeptide(L)'
;MSHTIARSFDTTGVTMCTFNCDDNVADIIFIPCGHRVVCGICADGEVVEIGSKIVQHKECGDAGLDESVKMIDETQIEKIAQEAIERAKKAVEKEKNEEVRELRDKLEQLELEVTCAICMDQRCSIVFQCGHTTCVNCSNPSRLKMCHICRQPIKRRTTIYT
;
A
#
# COMPACT_ATOMS: atom_id res chain seq x y z
N MET A 1 1.74 54.31 -35.91
CA MET A 1 0.64 53.32 -35.99
C MET A 1 1.18 52.20 -36.88
N SER A 2 1.47 50.99 -36.41
CA SER A 2 0.53 50.08 -35.75
C SER A 2 1.26 48.97 -34.97
N HIS A 3 0.85 48.83 -33.71
CA HIS A 3 0.66 47.59 -32.92
C HIS A 3 1.68 46.44 -33.07
N THR A 4 2.66 46.38 -32.17
CA THR A 4 3.24 45.10 -31.76
C THR A 4 2.32 44.51 -30.69
N ILE A 5 1.56 43.50 -31.09
CA ILE A 5 0.64 42.74 -30.22
C ILE A 5 1.48 42.05 -29.14
N ALA A 6 1.36 42.49 -27.89
CA ALA A 6 1.82 41.73 -26.74
C ALA A 6 0.94 40.48 -26.64
N ARG A 7 1.46 39.34 -27.12
CA ARG A 7 0.80 38.05 -26.91
C ARG A 7 1.03 37.68 -25.44
N SER A 8 -0.03 37.77 -24.65
CA SER A 8 -0.09 37.14 -23.33
C SER A 8 0.18 35.65 -23.49
N PHE A 9 1.34 35.18 -23.04
CA PHE A 9 1.62 33.75 -22.95
C PHE A 9 1.12 33.25 -21.60
N ASP A 10 0.28 32.22 -21.68
CA ASP A 10 -0.33 31.51 -20.57
C ASP A 10 0.79 30.79 -19.77
N THR A 11 0.97 31.17 -18.51
CA THR A 11 2.03 30.67 -17.61
C THR A 11 1.71 29.31 -17.01
N THR A 12 0.61 28.68 -17.40
CA THR A 12 0.12 27.42 -16.82
C THR A 12 0.90 26.18 -17.28
N GLY A 13 1.81 26.30 -18.26
CA GLY A 13 2.70 25.24 -18.70
C GLY A 13 4.14 25.46 -18.24
N VAL A 14 4.42 25.26 -16.95
CA VAL A 14 5.80 25.28 -16.43
C VAL A 14 6.54 24.06 -16.98
N THR A 15 7.47 24.29 -17.91
CA THR A 15 8.38 23.24 -18.41
C THR A 15 9.63 23.20 -17.55
N MET A 16 10.00 22.00 -17.09
CA MET A 16 11.24 21.76 -16.36
C MET A 16 12.44 22.17 -17.21
N CYS A 17 13.52 22.62 -16.55
CA CYS A 17 14.77 22.91 -17.23
C CYS A 17 15.21 21.70 -18.04
N THR A 18 15.47 21.88 -19.34
CA THR A 18 15.84 20.77 -20.25
C THR A 18 17.16 20.11 -19.86
N PHE A 19 17.96 20.76 -19.03
CA PHE A 19 19.21 20.21 -18.50
C PHE A 19 19.02 19.30 -17.29
N ASN A 20 17.77 19.06 -16.86
CA ASN A 20 17.44 18.19 -15.72
C ASN A 20 18.27 18.52 -14.45
N CYS A 21 18.59 19.81 -14.28
CA CYS A 21 19.36 20.31 -13.15
C CYS A 21 18.42 20.55 -11.95
N ASP A 22 18.55 19.70 -10.93
CA ASP A 22 17.85 19.75 -9.63
C ASP A 22 16.34 20.03 -9.70
N ASP A 23 15.67 19.56 -10.75
CA ASP A 23 14.23 19.82 -11.00
C ASP A 23 13.87 21.33 -11.00
N ASN A 24 14.79 22.19 -11.44
CA ASN A 24 14.53 23.61 -11.54
C ASN A 24 13.57 23.93 -12.70
N VAL A 25 12.69 24.91 -12.47
CA VAL A 25 11.78 25.43 -13.49
C VAL A 25 12.52 26.32 -14.49
N ALA A 26 12.12 26.28 -15.76
CA ALA A 26 12.66 27.17 -16.76
C ALA A 26 12.11 28.61 -16.59
N ASP A 27 12.85 29.47 -15.90
CA ASP A 27 12.45 30.84 -15.55
C ASP A 27 13.03 31.92 -16.49
N ILE A 28 13.94 31.56 -17.40
CA ILE A 28 14.49 32.49 -18.41
C ILE A 28 13.72 32.43 -19.72
N ILE A 29 13.41 33.60 -20.29
CA ILE A 29 12.78 33.76 -21.60
C ILE A 29 13.84 34.15 -22.64
N PHE A 30 13.94 33.38 -23.71
CA PHE A 30 14.82 33.72 -24.85
C PHE A 30 14.11 34.66 -25.83
N ILE A 31 14.80 35.72 -26.27
CA ILE A 31 14.28 36.71 -27.23
C ILE A 31 15.05 36.56 -28.55
N PRO A 32 14.39 36.58 -29.72
CA PRO A 32 13.00 37.02 -29.99
C PRO A 32 11.94 35.92 -29.90
N CYS A 33 12.31 34.68 -29.58
CA CYS A 33 11.42 33.52 -29.74
C CYS A 33 10.40 33.33 -28.60
N GLY A 34 10.61 33.95 -27.43
CA GLY A 34 9.71 33.91 -26.28
C GLY A 34 9.67 32.59 -25.50
N HIS A 35 10.54 31.61 -25.83
CA HIS A 35 10.51 30.29 -25.21
C HIS A 35 11.20 30.27 -23.84
N ARG A 36 10.70 29.42 -22.94
CA ARG A 36 11.23 29.15 -21.60
C ARG A 36 11.71 27.72 -21.51
N VAL A 37 13.02 27.49 -21.55
CA VAL A 37 13.61 26.12 -21.64
C VAL A 37 14.73 25.85 -20.63
N VAL A 38 15.29 26.89 -19.99
CA VAL A 38 16.44 26.77 -19.06
C VAL A 38 16.21 27.63 -17.82
N CYS A 39 16.75 27.21 -16.67
CA CYS A 39 16.73 27.98 -15.43
C CYS A 39 17.90 28.98 -15.32
N GLY A 40 17.78 29.98 -14.44
CA GLY A 40 18.81 30.98 -14.13
C GLY A 40 20.20 30.41 -13.90
N ILE A 41 20.28 29.36 -13.10
CA ILE A 41 21.53 28.72 -12.70
C ILE A 41 22.22 28.05 -13.90
N CYS A 42 21.44 27.36 -14.73
CA CYS A 42 21.93 26.63 -15.90
C CYS A 42 22.21 27.57 -17.08
N ALA A 43 21.73 28.82 -17.05
CA ALA A 43 22.10 29.86 -18.02
C ALA A 43 23.39 30.60 -17.66
N ASP A 44 23.70 30.74 -16.37
CA ASP A 44 24.92 31.40 -15.89
C ASP A 44 26.17 30.49 -15.94
N GLY A 45 25.98 29.18 -16.18
CA GLY A 45 27.01 28.15 -16.02
C GLY A 45 28.09 28.04 -17.10
N GLU A 46 27.84 28.44 -18.34
CA GLU A 46 28.84 28.45 -19.43
C GLU A 46 28.39 29.46 -20.50
N VAL A 47 29.33 30.28 -20.99
CA VAL A 47 29.04 31.42 -21.88
C VAL A 47 28.65 30.92 -23.28
N VAL A 48 27.35 30.79 -23.55
CA VAL A 48 26.84 30.55 -24.90
C VAL A 48 26.67 31.90 -25.60
N GLU A 49 27.70 32.33 -26.35
CA GLU A 49 27.57 33.50 -27.25
C GLU A 49 26.65 33.15 -28.43
N ILE A 50 25.36 33.39 -28.26
CA ILE A 50 24.47 33.63 -29.40
C ILE A 50 24.03 35.07 -29.30
N GLY A 51 24.62 35.91 -30.16
CA GLY A 51 24.41 37.35 -30.19
C GLY A 51 22.94 37.72 -30.32
N SER A 52 22.31 38.05 -29.19
CA SER A 52 21.27 39.07 -29.01
C SER A 52 20.96 39.21 -27.52
N LYS A 53 20.79 40.46 -27.07
CA LYS A 53 20.72 40.89 -25.67
C LYS A 53 19.70 40.08 -24.84
N ILE A 54 20.18 39.34 -23.85
CA ILE A 54 19.35 38.73 -22.79
C ILE A 54 18.87 39.87 -21.89
N VAL A 55 17.55 40.08 -21.80
CA VAL A 55 16.97 41.03 -20.85
C VAL A 55 16.49 40.25 -19.65
N GLN A 56 17.26 40.31 -18.56
CA GLN A 56 16.86 39.79 -17.26
C GLN A 56 15.80 40.74 -16.68
N HIS A 57 14.52 40.38 -16.77
CA HIS A 57 13.46 41.11 -16.07
C HIS A 57 13.54 40.77 -14.58
N LYS A 58 14.33 41.56 -13.85
CA LYS A 58 14.40 41.55 -12.39
C LYS A 58 13.47 42.64 -11.88
N GLU A 59 12.22 42.29 -11.56
CA GLU A 59 11.37 43.19 -10.78
C GLU A 59 11.77 43.08 -9.31
N CYS A 60 12.53 44.06 -8.83
CA CYS A 60 12.69 44.35 -7.41
C CYS A 60 11.55 45.28 -6.97
N GLY A 61 10.64 44.76 -6.15
CA GLY A 61 9.72 45.55 -5.33
C GLY A 61 9.86 45.10 -3.88
N ASP A 62 10.59 45.88 -3.08
CA ASP A 62 10.67 45.76 -1.62
C ASP A 62 9.38 46.33 -1.00
N ALA A 63 8.53 45.46 -0.45
CA ALA A 63 7.61 45.76 0.65
C ALA A 63 6.80 44.51 1.04
N GLY A 64 7.15 43.91 2.18
CA GLY A 64 6.31 42.93 2.87
C GLY A 64 6.82 41.50 2.76
N LEU A 65 7.58 41.09 3.78
CA LEU A 65 7.71 39.69 4.15
C LEU A 65 6.30 39.14 4.48
N ASP A 66 5.63 38.52 3.51
CA ASP A 66 4.77 37.37 3.79
C ASP A 66 5.55 36.11 3.42
N GLU A 67 6.58 35.89 4.22
CA GLU A 67 7.37 34.67 4.19
C GLU A 67 6.58 33.60 4.95
N SER A 68 5.59 33.05 4.25
CA SER A 68 4.83 31.89 4.70
C SER A 68 5.19 30.62 3.92
N VAL A 69 6.34 30.57 3.23
CA VAL A 69 6.99 29.29 2.91
C VAL A 69 7.85 28.94 4.11
N LYS A 70 7.21 28.36 5.13
CA LYS A 70 7.91 27.86 6.32
C LYS A 70 8.91 26.80 5.86
N MET A 71 10.20 27.14 5.94
CA MET A 71 11.30 26.18 5.91
C MET A 71 10.93 25.03 6.83
N ILE A 72 10.66 23.87 6.25
CA ILE A 72 10.31 22.67 7.00
C ILE A 72 11.62 22.21 7.63
N ASP A 73 11.74 22.40 8.94
CA ASP A 73 12.91 22.03 9.75
C ASP A 73 13.39 20.61 9.40
N GLU A 74 14.70 20.37 9.25
CA GLU A 74 15.25 19.05 8.85
C GLU A 74 14.72 17.91 9.74
N THR A 75 14.46 18.21 11.00
CA THR A 75 13.85 17.28 11.97
C THR A 75 12.41 16.87 11.62
N GLN A 76 11.65 17.75 10.96
CA GLN A 76 10.29 17.47 10.50
C GLN A 76 10.30 16.52 9.30
N ILE A 77 11.32 16.61 8.43
CA ILE A 77 11.49 15.71 7.28
C ILE A 77 11.80 14.28 7.77
N GLU A 78 12.72 14.13 8.73
CA GLU A 78 13.02 12.84 9.36
C GLU A 78 11.79 12.24 10.05
N LYS A 79 11.00 13.08 10.73
CA LYS A 79 9.77 12.66 11.40
C LYS A 79 8.71 12.16 10.42
N ILE A 80 8.52 12.85 9.30
CA ILE A 80 7.58 12.43 8.23
C ILE A 80 8.00 11.07 7.65
N ALA A 81 9.30 10.88 7.40
CA ALA A 81 9.83 9.62 6.89
C ALA A 81 9.64 8.46 7.88
N GLN A 82 9.92 8.70 9.17
CA GLN A 82 9.70 7.72 10.24
C GLN A 82 8.23 7.34 10.38
N GLU A 83 7.32 8.31 10.36
CA GLU A 83 5.87 8.07 10.42
C GLU A 83 5.37 7.30 9.18
N ALA A 84 5.93 7.55 7.99
CA ALA A 84 5.60 6.79 6.80
C ALA A 84 6.03 5.32 6.92
N ILE A 85 7.23 5.06 7.44
CA ILE A 85 7.74 3.70 7.69
C ILE A 85 6.90 2.99 8.75
N GLU A 86 6.55 3.66 9.84
CA GLU A 86 5.71 3.08 10.91
C GLU A 86 4.30 2.76 10.40
N ARG A 87 3.70 3.65 9.60
CA ARG A 87 2.41 3.39 8.95
C ARG A 87 2.48 2.19 8.01
N ALA A 88 3.53 2.08 7.19
CA ALA A 88 3.74 0.94 6.31
C ALA A 88 3.89 -0.36 7.11
N LYS A 89 4.71 -0.36 8.18
CA LYS A 89 4.87 -1.52 9.07
C LYS A 89 3.54 -1.93 9.72
N LYS A 90 2.77 -0.97 10.23
CA LYS A 90 1.46 -1.21 10.85
C LYS A 90 0.43 -1.75 9.86
N ALA A 91 0.45 -1.28 8.62
CA ALA A 91 -0.42 -1.79 7.57
C ALA A 91 -0.09 -3.26 7.24
N VAL A 92 1.18 -3.58 7.04
CA VAL A 92 1.66 -4.95 6.80
C VAL A 92 1.36 -5.87 7.99
N GLU A 93 1.58 -5.39 9.22
CA GLU A 93 1.28 -6.16 10.42
C GLU A 93 -0.23 -6.42 10.56
N LYS A 94 -1.08 -5.44 10.23
CA LYS A 94 -2.53 -5.59 10.24
C LYS A 94 -2.99 -6.63 9.22
N GLU A 95 -2.48 -6.58 7.99
CA GLU A 95 -2.76 -7.56 6.94
C GLU A 95 -2.32 -8.96 7.36
N LYS A 96 -1.08 -9.10 7.85
CA LYS A 96 -0.58 -10.37 8.38
C LYS A 96 -1.44 -10.89 9.55
N ASN A 97 -1.86 -10.02 10.46
CA ASN A 97 -2.70 -10.42 11.60
C ASN A 97 -4.09 -10.87 11.14
N GLU A 98 -4.63 -10.25 10.10
CA GLU A 98 -5.88 -10.67 9.46
C GLU A 98 -5.73 -12.05 8.82
N GLU A 99 -4.69 -12.27 8.01
CA GLU A 99 -4.40 -13.57 7.40
C GLU A 99 -4.21 -14.67 8.47
N VAL A 100 -3.45 -14.37 9.53
CA VAL A 100 -3.25 -15.31 10.64
C VAL A 100 -4.57 -15.63 11.35
N ARG A 101 -5.47 -14.66 11.50
CA ARG A 101 -6.80 -14.89 12.05
C ARG A 101 -7.59 -15.84 11.15
N GLU A 102 -7.69 -15.55 9.85
CA GLU A 102 -8.42 -16.40 8.91
C GLU A 102 -7.88 -17.84 8.86
N LEU A 103 -6.55 -17.99 8.89
CA LEU A 103 -5.92 -19.31 8.90
C LEU A 103 -6.21 -20.07 10.19
N ARG A 104 -6.24 -19.39 11.33
CA ARG A 104 -6.62 -20.01 12.61
C ARG A 104 -8.08 -20.44 12.61
N ASP A 105 -8.98 -19.62 12.10
CA ASP A 105 -10.40 -19.95 12.02
C ASP A 105 -10.64 -21.17 11.12
N LYS A 106 -9.96 -21.23 9.97
CA LYS A 106 -9.99 -22.39 9.07
C LYS A 106 -9.43 -23.65 9.73
N LEU A 107 -8.32 -23.53 10.47
CA LEU A 107 -7.74 -24.66 11.20
C LEU A 107 -8.71 -25.19 12.25
N GLU A 108 -9.31 -24.31 13.05
CA GLU A 108 -10.28 -24.68 14.07
C GLU A 108 -11.50 -25.39 13.45
N GLN A 109 -12.02 -24.88 12.33
CA GLN A 109 -13.13 -25.52 11.62
C GLN A 109 -12.76 -26.95 11.16
N LEU A 110 -11.59 -27.11 10.54
CA LEU A 110 -11.11 -28.41 10.09
C LEU A 110 -10.89 -29.38 11.25
N GLU A 111 -10.42 -28.90 12.41
CA GLU A 111 -10.25 -29.70 13.62
C GLU A 111 -11.59 -30.16 14.18
N LEU A 112 -12.62 -29.30 14.18
CA LEU A 112 -13.96 -29.64 14.64
C LEU A 112 -14.63 -30.70 13.76
N GLU A 113 -14.43 -30.65 12.43
CA GLU A 113 -15.00 -31.63 11.49
C GLU A 113 -14.53 -33.06 11.75
N VAL A 114 -13.29 -33.23 12.22
CA VAL A 114 -12.72 -34.55 12.53
C VAL A 114 -12.88 -34.96 14.00
N THR A 115 -13.35 -34.06 14.87
CA THR A 115 -13.50 -34.30 16.30
C THR A 115 -14.80 -35.04 16.60
N CYS A 116 -14.77 -35.96 17.56
CA CYS A 116 -15.92 -36.77 17.94
C CYS A 116 -17.04 -35.89 18.51
N ALA A 117 -18.18 -35.84 17.83
CA ALA A 117 -19.35 -35.05 18.25
C ALA A 117 -19.96 -35.48 19.61
N ILE A 118 -19.58 -36.64 20.15
CA ILE A 118 -20.07 -37.13 21.45
C ILE A 118 -19.27 -36.53 22.60
N CYS A 119 -17.93 -36.48 22.49
CA CYS A 119 -17.07 -36.00 23.58
C CYS A 119 -16.39 -34.66 23.31
N MET A 120 -16.43 -34.16 22.06
CA MET A 120 -15.82 -32.90 21.62
C MET A 120 -14.33 -32.76 22.00
N ASP A 121 -13.61 -33.88 22.00
CA ASP A 121 -12.24 -33.94 22.52
C ASP A 121 -11.34 -34.77 21.59
N GLN A 122 -11.70 -36.03 21.35
CA GLN A 122 -10.86 -36.94 20.55
C GLN A 122 -11.27 -36.98 19.08
N ARG A 123 -10.29 -37.14 18.19
CA ARG A 123 -10.53 -37.38 16.76
C ARG A 123 -11.34 -38.66 16.51
N CYS A 124 -12.13 -38.62 15.45
CA CYS A 124 -12.90 -39.75 14.95
C CYS A 124 -11.97 -40.82 14.39
N SER A 125 -12.05 -42.03 14.93
CA SER A 125 -11.22 -43.17 14.51
C SER A 125 -12.02 -44.44 14.27
N ILE A 126 -13.33 -44.42 14.53
CA ILE A 126 -14.23 -45.56 14.33
C ILE A 126 -15.38 -45.13 13.44
N VAL A 127 -15.64 -45.88 12.38
CA VAL A 127 -16.81 -45.74 11.52
C VAL A 127 -17.80 -46.88 11.76
N PHE A 128 -19.08 -46.56 11.84
CA PHE A 128 -20.15 -47.54 11.93
C PHE A 128 -20.57 -48.03 10.55
N GLN A 129 -21.28 -49.17 10.50
CA GLN A 129 -21.87 -49.68 9.25
C GLN A 129 -22.72 -48.64 8.49
N CYS A 130 -23.34 -47.70 9.22
CA CYS A 130 -24.14 -46.62 8.64
C CYS A 130 -23.33 -45.42 8.11
N GLY A 131 -21.99 -45.46 8.17
CA GLY A 131 -21.09 -44.41 7.68
C GLY A 131 -20.73 -43.32 8.69
N HIS A 132 -21.44 -43.24 9.81
CA HIS A 132 -21.17 -42.23 10.85
C HIS A 132 -19.98 -42.61 11.73
N THR A 133 -19.25 -41.60 12.19
CA THR A 133 -17.97 -41.76 12.87
C THR A 133 -18.02 -41.33 14.34
N THR A 134 -17.13 -41.89 15.15
CA THR A 134 -16.90 -41.54 16.56
C THR A 134 -15.43 -41.80 16.94
N CYS A 135 -14.96 -41.26 18.07
CA CYS A 135 -13.70 -41.69 18.66
C CYS A 135 -13.80 -43.11 19.26
N VAL A 136 -12.65 -43.73 19.47
CA VAL A 136 -12.54 -45.08 20.07
C VAL A 136 -13.26 -45.18 21.42
N ASN A 137 -13.14 -44.16 22.28
CA ASN A 137 -13.72 -44.16 23.63
C ASN A 137 -15.26 -44.10 23.61
N CYS A 138 -15.83 -43.26 22.76
CA CYS A 138 -17.28 -43.13 22.61
C CYS A 138 -17.89 -44.30 21.83
N SER A 139 -17.10 -44.99 21.02
CA SER A 139 -17.54 -46.17 20.26
C SER A 139 -17.78 -47.42 21.11
N ASN A 140 -17.60 -47.36 22.44
CA ASN A 140 -17.72 -48.51 23.33
C ASN A 140 -19.06 -49.26 23.13
N PRO A 141 -19.03 -50.57 22.78
CA PRO A 141 -20.25 -51.36 22.52
C PRO A 141 -21.22 -51.45 23.70
N SER A 142 -20.74 -51.37 24.93
CA SER A 142 -21.58 -51.40 26.14
C SER A 142 -22.36 -50.09 26.33
N ARG A 143 -21.81 -48.97 25.84
CA ARG A 143 -22.41 -47.63 26.02
C ARG A 143 -23.24 -47.18 24.82
N LEU A 144 -22.83 -47.53 23.60
CA LEU A 144 -23.42 -46.98 22.38
C LEU A 144 -23.89 -48.10 21.44
N LYS A 145 -25.15 -48.52 21.55
CA LYS A 145 -25.76 -49.58 20.69
C LYS A 145 -26.44 -49.04 19.43
N MET A 146 -26.77 -47.75 19.43
CA MET A 146 -27.46 -47.04 18.34
C MET A 146 -26.58 -45.89 17.88
N CYS A 147 -26.55 -45.60 16.58
CA CYS A 147 -25.82 -44.46 16.04
C CYS A 147 -26.43 -43.15 16.55
N HIS A 148 -25.60 -42.25 17.08
CA HIS A 148 -26.04 -40.96 17.62
C HIS A 148 -26.53 -39.96 16.54
N ILE A 149 -26.20 -40.22 15.27
CA ILE A 149 -26.57 -39.36 14.13
C ILE A 149 -27.85 -39.89 13.47
N CYS A 150 -27.81 -41.10 12.90
CA CYS A 150 -28.95 -41.66 12.15
C CYS A 150 -29.85 -42.62 12.93
N ARG A 151 -29.56 -42.89 14.21
CA ARG A 151 -30.36 -43.76 15.09
C ARG A 151 -30.51 -45.21 14.58
N GLN A 152 -29.64 -45.67 13.68
CA GLN A 152 -29.61 -47.08 13.26
C GLN A 152 -28.84 -47.95 14.28
N PRO A 153 -29.23 -49.22 14.48
CA PRO A 153 -28.52 -50.14 15.38
C PRO A 153 -27.11 -50.45 14.84
N ILE A 154 -26.09 -50.36 15.70
CA ILE A 154 -24.69 -50.54 15.33
C ILE A 154 -24.35 -52.04 15.35
N LYS A 155 -24.21 -52.63 14.16
CA LYS A 155 -23.83 -54.05 13.99
C LYS A 155 -22.33 -54.26 13.76
N ARG A 156 -21.66 -53.29 13.14
CA ARG A 156 -20.22 -53.33 12.82
C ARG A 156 -19.57 -51.98 13.13
N ARG A 157 -18.32 -52.05 13.61
CA ARG A 157 -17.44 -50.92 13.93
C ARG A 157 -16.11 -51.20 13.24
N THR A 158 -15.64 -50.27 12.44
CA THR A 158 -14.38 -50.39 11.70
C THR A 158 -13.47 -49.25 12.09
N THR A 159 -12.21 -49.54 12.41
CA THR A 159 -11.21 -48.52 12.69
C THR A 159 -10.73 -47.90 11.38
N ILE A 160 -10.70 -46.57 11.34
CA ILE A 160 -10.13 -45.78 10.23
C ILE A 160 -8.85 -45.09 10.71
N TYR A 161 -7.89 -44.96 9.80
CA TYR A 161 -6.64 -44.24 10.03
C TYR A 161 -6.61 -43.10 9.02
N THR A 162 -6.62 -41.88 9.55
CA THR A 162 -6.58 -40.61 8.81
C THR A 162 -5.46 -39.75 9.35
#